data_AF-A0A7W1DH99-F1
#
_entry.id   AF-A0A7W1DH99-F1
#
_cell.length_a   1.000
_cell.length_b   1.000
_cell.length_c   1.000
_cell.angle_alpha   90.00
_cell.angle_beta   90.00
_cell.angle_gamma   90.00
#
_symmetry.space_group_name_H-M   'P 1'
#
loop_
_entity.id
_entity.type
_entity.pdbx_description
1 polymer ?
#
loop_
_entity_poly.entity_id
_entity_poly.type
_entity_poly.pdbx_seq_one_letter_code
_entity_poly.pdbx_strand_id
1 'polypeptide(L)'
;MARTKLKDLPPEQAIAHVMGSVLEPYYKEGRKRVKADMTGRRAADAAERRNTEMHLNEASFKVLEAAAEHVSGGGQLPYSARRLFYAVRDMIRLHTTNEFSQDNGYQYFQSTILQDYQREHGKLEGLYYDPRGRLHEPHSGATLDVGTREVESYTFPKHRFNKLLYVEKKGQFPLLEQAKIMERYDIAIMTGEGYATEAARTLLSAADKDEKMQIFVLHDGDMDGYNIARKVRDATKRMPEYSVDVIDLGLTVTQALELELEPEEHTRKKEMDEDLVEELEETEPVALRYFRGVALKIRQGDKEKTIWEHCRRFELDKMTAPQAVALVKRGLEAEGVFGKVVPDEEALPDLAENIYRAEASRWADAALEAALGWQEIKRRLAERFIEEYGLEYSDRYIPARFKQDDSLSWEEALRGVLSDIHHQKHTQALGDAVVEELRKVRESLEEEE
;
A
#
# COMPACT_ATOMS: atom_id res chain seq x y z
N MET A 1 -22.37 -63.07 1.51
CA MET A 1 -21.79 -64.33 1.01
C MET A 1 -21.74 -65.34 2.14
N ALA A 2 -22.26 -66.55 1.92
CA ALA A 2 -22.39 -67.59 2.94
C ALA A 2 -21.01 -68.06 3.45
N ARG A 3 -20.84 -68.16 4.78
CA ARG A 3 -19.63 -68.76 5.39
C ARG A 3 -19.71 -70.27 5.22
N THR A 4 -18.98 -70.82 4.25
CA THR A 4 -18.76 -72.26 4.09
C THR A 4 -18.22 -72.82 5.41
N LYS A 5 -18.87 -73.83 5.98
CA LYS A 5 -18.43 -74.41 7.26
C LYS A 5 -17.21 -75.29 6.98
N LEU A 6 -16.24 -75.29 7.90
CA LEU A 6 -14.95 -76.00 7.76
C LEU A 6 -15.07 -77.49 7.36
N LYS A 7 -16.21 -78.10 7.70
CA LYS A 7 -16.59 -79.50 7.46
C LYS A 7 -16.97 -79.79 6.00
N ASP A 8 -17.17 -78.76 5.19
CA ASP A 8 -17.58 -78.86 3.78
C ASP A 8 -16.40 -78.64 2.83
N LEU A 9 -15.16 -78.49 3.36
CA LEU A 9 -13.94 -78.26 2.58
C LEU A 9 -13.14 -79.57 2.41
N PRO A 10 -12.49 -79.78 1.25
CA PRO A 10 -11.51 -80.85 1.08
C PRO A 10 -10.40 -80.78 2.14
N PRO A 11 -9.83 -81.91 2.61
CA PRO A 11 -8.86 -81.94 3.71
C PRO A 11 -7.68 -80.96 3.54
N GLU A 12 -7.14 -80.85 2.33
CA GLU A 12 -6.06 -79.93 1.97
C GLU A 12 -6.44 -78.44 2.13
N GLN A 13 -7.68 -78.07 1.80
CA GLN A 13 -8.19 -76.71 1.95
C GLN A 13 -8.56 -76.40 3.40
N ALA A 14 -9.08 -77.39 4.14
CA ALA A 14 -9.35 -77.26 5.56
C ALA A 14 -8.05 -77.04 6.35
N ILE A 15 -6.99 -77.80 6.03
CA ILE A 15 -5.66 -77.64 6.63
C ILE A 15 -5.08 -76.26 6.29
N ALA A 16 -5.12 -75.84 5.03
CA ALA A 16 -4.64 -74.52 4.62
C ALA A 16 -5.40 -73.37 5.32
N HIS A 17 -6.72 -73.50 5.52
CA HIS A 17 -7.54 -72.52 6.22
C HIS A 17 -7.20 -72.45 7.71
N VAL A 18 -7.00 -73.60 8.37
CA VAL A 18 -6.62 -73.65 9.78
C VAL A 18 -5.19 -73.11 9.96
N MET A 19 -4.23 -73.53 9.14
CA MET A 19 -2.87 -73.00 9.18
C MET A 19 -2.85 -71.49 8.90
N GLY A 20 -3.59 -71.03 7.90
CA GLY A 20 -3.74 -69.61 7.59
C GLY A 20 -4.30 -68.82 8.76
N SER A 21 -5.37 -69.29 9.41
CA SER A 21 -5.98 -68.60 10.56
C SER A 21 -5.08 -68.57 11.80
N VAL A 22 -4.23 -69.60 11.99
CA VAL A 22 -3.22 -69.64 13.07
C VAL A 22 -2.03 -68.73 12.76
N LEU A 23 -1.60 -68.63 11.50
CA LEU A 23 -0.42 -67.86 11.08
C LEU A 23 -0.73 -66.37 10.80
N GLU A 24 -1.97 -66.03 10.45
CA GLU A 24 -2.39 -64.66 10.11
C GLU A 24 -2.17 -63.64 11.24
N PRO A 25 -2.40 -63.95 12.52
CA PRO A 25 -2.02 -63.07 13.63
C PRO A 25 -0.51 -62.76 13.65
N TYR A 26 0.33 -63.77 13.44
CA TYR A 26 1.79 -63.61 13.42
C TYR A 26 2.28 -62.80 12.20
N TYR A 27 1.66 -62.99 11.04
CA TYR A 27 1.95 -62.21 9.84
C TYR A 27 1.54 -60.72 10.00
N LYS A 28 0.36 -60.46 10.58
CA LYS A 28 -0.10 -59.10 10.90
C LYS A 28 0.80 -58.41 11.92
N GLU A 29 1.26 -59.15 12.92
CA GLU A 29 2.21 -58.69 13.93
C GLU A 29 3.58 -58.37 13.31
N GLY A 30 4.10 -59.24 12.42
CA GLY A 30 5.33 -58.98 11.67
C GLY A 30 5.27 -57.71 10.82
N ARG A 31 4.17 -57.50 10.07
CA ARG A 31 3.96 -56.25 9.31
C ARG A 31 3.84 -55.02 10.20
N LYS A 32 3.19 -55.12 11.36
CA LYS A 32 3.12 -54.03 12.34
C LYS A 32 4.51 -53.65 12.85
N ARG A 33 5.37 -54.63 13.15
CA ARG A 33 6.74 -54.39 13.61
C ARG A 33 7.60 -53.71 12.55
N VAL A 34 7.54 -54.17 11.31
CA VAL A 34 8.28 -53.54 10.19
C VAL A 34 7.80 -52.11 9.96
N LYS A 35 6.48 -51.86 10.02
CA LYS A 35 5.92 -50.51 9.88
C LYS A 35 6.33 -49.60 11.05
N ALA A 36 6.33 -50.13 12.29
CA ALA A 36 6.78 -49.40 13.47
C ALA A 36 8.28 -49.05 13.41
N ASP A 37 9.14 -49.99 12.98
CA ASP A 37 10.58 -49.76 12.80
C ASP A 37 10.85 -48.69 11.74
N MET A 38 10.18 -48.77 10.58
CA MET A 38 10.27 -47.76 9.52
C MET A 38 9.78 -46.37 9.98
N THR A 39 8.75 -46.33 10.83
CA THR A 39 8.24 -45.06 11.39
C THR A 39 9.20 -44.51 12.46
N GLY A 40 9.79 -45.38 13.28
CA GLY A 40 10.80 -45.03 14.27
C GLY A 40 12.08 -44.50 13.64
N ARG A 41 12.57 -45.11 12.56
CA ARG A 41 13.73 -44.61 11.80
C ARG A 41 13.46 -43.24 11.19
N ARG A 42 12.29 -43.03 10.57
CA ARG A 42 11.91 -41.70 10.05
C ARG A 42 11.78 -40.65 11.15
N ALA A 43 11.29 -41.03 12.32
CA ALA A 43 11.21 -40.14 13.47
C ALA A 43 12.60 -39.80 14.03
N ALA A 44 13.52 -40.77 14.07
CA ALA A 44 14.91 -40.58 14.46
C ALA A 44 15.66 -39.69 13.47
N ASP A 45 15.57 -39.96 12.16
CA ASP A 45 16.16 -39.13 11.10
C ASP A 45 15.60 -37.69 11.13
N ALA A 46 14.30 -37.52 11.39
CA ALA A 46 13.67 -36.21 11.53
C ALA A 46 14.11 -35.48 12.80
N ALA A 47 14.37 -36.20 13.90
CA ALA A 47 14.87 -35.65 15.15
C ALA A 47 16.36 -35.25 15.03
N GLU A 48 17.17 -36.06 14.35
CA GLU A 48 18.58 -35.79 14.08
C GLU A 48 18.76 -34.58 13.14
N ARG A 49 17.94 -34.48 12.09
CA ARG A 49 17.89 -33.28 11.22
C ARG A 49 17.50 -32.02 11.97
N ARG A 50 16.48 -32.08 12.84
CA ARG A 50 16.09 -30.95 13.70
C ARG A 50 17.19 -30.49 14.65
N ASN A 51 18.13 -31.37 14.99
CA ASN A 51 19.24 -31.05 15.90
C ASN A 51 20.50 -30.56 15.16
N THR A 52 20.53 -30.66 13.83
CA THR A 52 21.72 -30.36 12.99
C THR A 52 21.48 -29.18 12.03
N GLU A 53 20.24 -28.96 11.60
CA GLU A 53 19.90 -27.87 10.68
C GLU A 53 19.62 -26.56 11.42
N MET A 54 20.10 -25.45 10.87
CA MET A 54 19.84 -24.12 11.44
C MET A 54 18.34 -23.82 11.46
N HIS A 55 17.89 -23.16 12.52
CA HIS A 55 16.54 -22.62 12.56
C HIS A 55 16.37 -21.54 11.49
N LEU A 56 15.14 -21.38 10.99
CA LEU A 56 14.83 -20.46 9.89
C LEU A 56 15.33 -19.03 10.15
N ASN A 57 15.20 -18.54 11.39
CA ASN A 57 15.66 -17.21 11.78
C ASN A 57 17.18 -17.09 11.71
N GLU A 58 17.90 -18.06 12.29
CA GLU A 58 19.37 -18.10 12.31
C GLU A 58 19.95 -18.24 10.89
N ALA A 59 19.37 -19.12 10.08
CA ALA A 59 19.74 -19.26 8.67
C ALA A 59 19.52 -17.95 7.91
N SER A 60 18.40 -17.26 8.18
CA SER A 60 18.09 -15.97 7.53
C SER A 60 19.05 -14.87 7.95
N PHE A 61 19.38 -14.77 9.24
CA PHE A 61 20.37 -13.82 9.76
C PHE A 61 21.73 -13.99 9.09
N LYS A 62 22.16 -15.24 8.94
CA LYS A 62 23.46 -15.56 8.33
C LYS A 62 23.58 -15.10 6.87
N VAL A 63 22.49 -15.10 6.12
CA VAL A 63 22.51 -14.76 4.68
C VAL A 63 22.04 -13.33 4.39
N LEU A 64 21.52 -12.60 5.37
CA LEU A 64 20.86 -11.31 5.16
C LEU A 64 21.79 -10.25 4.56
N GLU A 65 23.03 -10.17 5.03
CA GLU A 65 24.03 -9.23 4.50
C GLU A 65 24.43 -9.56 3.06
N ALA A 66 24.75 -10.83 2.78
CA ALA A 66 25.07 -11.29 1.42
C ALA A 66 23.89 -11.14 0.45
N ALA A 67 22.66 -11.36 0.94
CA ALA A 67 21.45 -11.14 0.17
C ALA A 67 21.26 -9.65 -0.14
N ALA A 68 21.49 -8.77 0.84
CA ALA A 68 21.43 -7.30 0.67
C ALA A 68 22.46 -6.80 -0.35
N GLU A 69 23.71 -7.26 -0.25
CA GLU A 69 24.77 -6.93 -1.21
C GLU A 69 24.41 -7.40 -2.63
N HIS A 70 23.87 -8.63 -2.75
CA HIS A 70 23.43 -9.18 -4.04
C HIS A 70 22.31 -8.36 -4.68
N VAL A 71 21.29 -7.96 -3.91
CA VAL A 71 20.13 -7.24 -4.48
C VAL A 71 20.40 -5.76 -4.74
N SER A 72 21.32 -5.15 -4.00
CA SER A 72 21.75 -3.76 -4.19
C SER A 72 22.81 -3.59 -5.29
N GLY A 73 23.38 -4.70 -5.79
CA GLY A 73 24.51 -4.66 -6.71
C GLY A 73 25.77 -4.07 -6.06
N GLY A 74 26.00 -4.37 -4.77
CA GLY A 74 27.11 -3.79 -3.99
C GLY A 74 26.85 -2.35 -3.55
N GLY A 75 25.60 -2.00 -3.23
CA GLY A 75 25.21 -0.66 -2.76
C GLY A 75 24.97 0.38 -3.86
N GLN A 76 24.99 -0.01 -5.13
CA GLN A 76 24.79 0.91 -6.26
C GLN A 76 23.34 1.37 -6.40
N LEU A 77 22.38 0.53 -6.02
CA LEU A 77 20.95 0.79 -6.17
C LEU A 77 20.17 0.47 -4.89
N PRO A 78 19.11 1.24 -4.58
CA PRO A 78 18.18 0.88 -3.53
C PRO A 78 17.39 -0.40 -3.90
N TYR A 79 16.91 -1.13 -2.90
CA TYR A 79 16.24 -2.42 -3.10
C TYR A 79 15.06 -2.63 -2.13
N SER A 80 14.03 -3.35 -2.60
CA SER A 80 12.83 -3.58 -1.79
C SER A 80 13.02 -4.73 -0.79
N ALA A 81 12.32 -4.65 0.35
CA ALA A 81 12.23 -5.74 1.33
C ALA A 81 11.73 -7.06 0.72
N ARG A 82 10.91 -6.98 -0.33
CA ARG A 82 10.40 -8.15 -1.05
C ARG A 82 11.46 -8.80 -1.94
N ARG A 83 12.27 -7.98 -2.62
CA ARG A 83 13.41 -8.49 -3.39
C ARG A 83 14.46 -9.12 -2.48
N LEU A 84 14.72 -8.49 -1.33
CA LEU A 84 15.56 -9.05 -0.27
C LEU A 84 14.99 -10.38 0.25
N PHE A 85 13.69 -10.47 0.53
CA PHE A 85 13.04 -11.70 0.97
C PHE A 85 13.25 -12.85 -0.01
N TYR A 86 13.10 -12.62 -1.31
CA TYR A 86 13.32 -13.66 -2.31
C TYR A 86 14.77 -14.13 -2.35
N ALA A 87 15.73 -13.20 -2.29
CA ALA A 87 17.16 -13.54 -2.22
C ALA A 87 17.47 -14.35 -0.96
N VAL A 88 16.98 -13.92 0.21
CA VAL A 88 17.13 -14.66 1.48
C VAL A 88 16.50 -16.05 1.37
N ARG A 89 15.25 -16.14 0.91
CA ARG A 89 14.52 -17.42 0.76
C ARG A 89 15.29 -18.42 -0.10
N ASP A 90 15.95 -17.96 -1.15
CA ASP A 90 16.73 -18.82 -2.02
C ASP A 90 18.08 -19.21 -1.38
N MET A 91 18.75 -18.27 -0.70
CA MET A 91 20.05 -18.49 -0.05
C MET A 91 19.97 -19.37 1.21
N ILE A 92 18.89 -19.30 2.00
CA ILE A 92 18.73 -20.13 3.22
C ILE A 92 18.69 -21.62 2.91
N ARG A 93 18.39 -22.02 1.67
CA ARG A 93 18.39 -23.43 1.23
C ARG A 93 19.74 -24.11 1.37
N LEU A 94 20.83 -23.33 1.48
CA LEU A 94 22.18 -23.83 1.75
C LEU A 94 22.40 -24.16 3.24
N HIS A 95 21.50 -23.75 4.13
CA HIS A 95 21.68 -23.82 5.59
C HIS A 95 20.57 -24.57 6.31
N THR A 96 19.38 -24.67 5.72
CA THR A 96 18.23 -25.34 6.35
C THR A 96 17.29 -25.90 5.30
N THR A 97 16.61 -27.01 5.62
CA THR A 97 15.47 -27.50 4.82
C THR A 97 14.15 -26.87 5.25
N ASN A 98 14.15 -26.05 6.31
CA ASN A 98 12.99 -25.29 6.73
C ASN A 98 12.64 -24.22 5.71
N GLU A 99 11.38 -24.15 5.32
CA GLU A 99 10.89 -23.15 4.37
C GLU A 99 9.96 -22.15 5.05
N PHE A 100 9.96 -20.94 4.50
CA PHE A 100 8.93 -19.96 4.81
C PHE A 100 7.57 -20.50 4.38
N SER A 101 6.56 -20.31 5.25
CA SER A 101 5.17 -20.64 4.93
C SER A 101 4.70 -19.93 3.66
N GLN A 102 3.95 -20.64 2.82
CA GLN A 102 3.43 -20.08 1.57
C GLN A 102 2.43 -18.94 1.84
N ASP A 103 1.65 -19.04 2.91
CA ASP A 103 0.56 -18.09 3.18
C ASP A 103 1.04 -16.81 3.88
N ASN A 104 2.05 -16.90 4.75
CA ASN A 104 2.46 -15.78 5.62
C ASN A 104 3.98 -15.63 5.78
N GLY A 105 4.77 -16.32 4.96
CA GLY A 105 6.23 -16.34 5.04
C GLY A 105 6.87 -14.97 4.86
N TYR A 106 6.40 -14.18 3.88
CA TYR A 106 6.88 -12.82 3.67
C TYR A 106 6.54 -11.91 4.86
N GLN A 107 5.32 -12.01 5.37
CA GLN A 107 4.89 -11.23 6.53
C GLN A 107 5.75 -11.56 7.75
N TYR A 108 6.05 -12.83 8.01
CA TYR A 108 6.92 -13.26 9.10
C TYR A 108 8.37 -12.76 8.93
N PHE A 109 8.93 -12.89 7.72
CA PHE A 109 10.26 -12.36 7.40
C PHE A 109 10.33 -10.86 7.67
N GLN A 110 9.40 -10.09 7.13
CA GLN A 110 9.39 -8.64 7.28
C GLN A 110 9.09 -8.20 8.72
N SER A 111 8.17 -8.88 9.43
CA SER A 111 7.70 -8.42 10.74
C SER A 111 8.59 -8.82 11.90
N THR A 112 9.35 -9.91 11.73
CA THR A 112 10.14 -10.56 12.78
C THR A 112 11.61 -10.57 12.40
N ILE A 113 11.98 -11.39 11.40
CA ILE A 113 13.39 -11.65 11.08
C ILE A 113 14.15 -10.37 10.70
N LEU A 114 13.63 -9.61 9.74
CA LEU A 114 14.28 -8.39 9.25
C LEU A 114 14.41 -7.33 10.36
N GLN A 115 13.40 -7.24 11.23
CA GLN A 115 13.35 -6.28 12.34
C GLN A 115 14.33 -6.66 13.45
N ASP A 116 14.35 -7.93 13.83
CA ASP A 116 15.29 -8.44 14.81
C ASP A 116 16.73 -8.25 14.33
N TYR A 117 16.98 -8.51 13.04
CA TYR A 117 18.29 -8.27 12.42
C TYR A 117 18.68 -6.79 12.45
N GLN A 118 17.80 -5.88 12.01
CA GLN A 118 18.12 -4.44 12.01
C GLN A 118 18.29 -3.86 13.42
N ARG A 119 17.65 -4.46 14.44
CA ARG A 119 17.84 -4.07 15.84
C ARG A 119 19.21 -4.50 16.37
N GLU A 120 19.70 -5.67 15.96
CA GLU A 120 21.00 -6.21 16.41
C GLU A 120 22.18 -5.66 15.60
N HIS A 121 22.00 -5.41 14.31
CA HIS A 121 23.07 -5.09 13.36
C HIS A 121 22.97 -3.68 12.75
N GLY A 122 21.91 -2.92 13.07
CA GLY A 122 21.66 -1.60 12.50
C GLY A 122 20.83 -1.62 11.21
N LYS A 123 20.43 -0.44 10.74
CA LYS A 123 19.60 -0.29 9.54
C LYS A 123 20.42 -0.64 8.29
N LEU A 124 19.91 -1.60 7.51
CA LEU A 124 20.39 -1.88 6.14
C LEU A 124 20.24 -0.64 5.24
N GLU A 125 21.34 -0.20 4.64
CA GLU A 125 21.37 0.94 3.69
C GLU A 125 20.66 0.60 2.38
N GLY A 126 19.92 1.56 1.81
CA GLY A 126 19.21 1.39 0.54
C GLY A 126 17.97 0.49 0.58
N LEU A 127 17.65 -0.11 1.73
CA LEU A 127 16.43 -0.90 1.91
C LEU A 127 15.20 0.02 1.95
N TYR A 128 14.23 -0.26 1.07
CA TYR A 128 12.89 0.34 1.13
C TYR A 128 11.80 -0.72 1.24
N TYR A 129 10.64 -0.33 1.74
CA TYR A 129 9.46 -1.20 1.82
C TYR A 129 8.49 -0.89 0.68
N ASP A 130 7.87 -1.91 0.12
CA ASP A 130 6.83 -1.72 -0.89
C ASP A 130 5.70 -0.86 -0.29
N PRO A 131 5.20 0.16 -1.01
CA PRO A 131 4.09 0.98 -0.54
C PRO A 131 2.87 0.12 -0.22
N ARG A 132 2.32 0.28 1.00
CA ARG A 132 1.12 -0.46 1.44
C ARG A 132 -0.10 0.44 1.54
N GLY A 133 -0.19 1.38 0.61
CA GLY A 133 -1.19 2.43 0.69
C GLY A 133 -0.87 3.59 -0.24
N ARG A 134 -1.85 4.46 -0.40
CA ARG A 134 -1.73 5.70 -1.17
C ARG A 134 -2.40 6.83 -0.41
N LEU A 135 -1.74 7.98 -0.34
CA LEU A 135 -2.33 9.24 0.08
C LEU A 135 -2.88 9.94 -1.16
N HIS A 136 -4.16 10.27 -1.14
CA HIS A 136 -4.87 11.00 -2.18
C HIS A 136 -5.14 12.42 -1.69
N GLU A 137 -4.66 13.42 -2.42
CA GLU A 137 -4.89 14.82 -2.09
C GLU A 137 -6.19 15.35 -2.70
N PRO A 138 -6.91 16.22 -1.99
CA PRO A 138 -8.06 16.91 -2.56
C PRO A 138 -7.62 17.94 -3.61
N HIS A 139 -8.46 18.15 -4.63
CA HIS A 139 -8.35 19.15 -5.70
C HIS A 139 -7.21 18.98 -6.70
N SER A 140 -6.01 18.50 -6.29
CA SER A 140 -4.86 18.33 -7.20
C SER A 140 -5.00 17.09 -8.08
N GLY A 141 -5.72 16.07 -7.59
CA GLY A 141 -5.62 14.71 -8.12
C GLY A 141 -4.25 14.07 -7.87
N ALA A 142 -3.39 14.72 -7.08
CA ALA A 142 -2.09 14.18 -6.73
C ALA A 142 -2.28 12.96 -5.84
N THR A 143 -1.47 11.94 -6.10
CA THR A 143 -1.44 10.73 -5.28
C THR A 143 0.01 10.40 -4.94
N LEU A 144 0.26 10.15 -3.65
CA LEU A 144 1.55 9.73 -3.13
C LEU A 144 1.46 8.26 -2.72
N ASP A 145 2.35 7.42 -3.25
CA ASP A 145 2.50 6.07 -2.74
C ASP A 145 3.16 6.13 -1.36
N VAL A 146 2.55 5.49 -0.35
CA VAL A 146 3.02 5.56 1.05
C VAL A 146 4.19 4.59 1.27
N GLY A 147 5.32 4.93 0.66
CA GLY A 147 6.65 4.32 0.85
C GLY A 147 7.54 5.20 1.73
N THR A 148 8.58 4.61 2.32
CA THR A 148 9.49 5.33 3.24
C THR A 148 10.09 6.58 2.59
N ARG A 149 10.59 6.46 1.36
CA ARG A 149 11.26 7.57 0.65
C ARG A 149 10.27 8.66 0.26
N GLU A 150 9.12 8.26 -0.27
CA GLU A 150 8.08 9.16 -0.73
C GLU A 150 7.55 10.00 0.45
N VAL A 151 7.32 9.38 1.62
CA VAL A 151 6.89 10.06 2.85
C VAL A 151 7.95 11.02 3.38
N GLU A 152 9.22 10.65 3.40
CA GLU A 152 10.31 11.55 3.86
C GLU A 152 10.44 12.82 3.00
N SER A 153 10.14 12.72 1.71
CA SER A 153 10.17 13.86 0.78
C SER A 153 8.88 14.68 0.75
N TYR A 154 7.80 14.18 1.35
CA TYR A 154 6.49 14.79 1.23
C TYR A 154 6.34 16.00 2.17
N THR A 155 5.82 17.10 1.64
CA THR A 155 5.49 18.30 2.40
C THR A 155 4.02 18.61 2.22
N PHE A 156 3.28 18.74 3.32
CA PHE A 156 1.86 19.07 3.27
C PHE A 156 1.65 20.45 2.64
N PRO A 157 0.78 20.56 1.62
CA PRO A 157 0.49 21.83 0.97
C PRO A 157 -0.28 22.76 1.90
N LYS A 158 0.29 23.95 2.16
CA LYS A 158 -0.34 24.98 3.00
C LYS A 158 -1.69 25.41 2.42
N HIS A 159 -2.66 25.60 3.31
CA HIS A 159 -4.00 26.12 2.99
C HIS A 159 -4.80 25.31 1.95
N ARG A 160 -4.40 24.08 1.63
CA ARG A 160 -5.09 23.24 0.64
C ARG A 160 -6.04 22.24 1.30
N PHE A 161 -5.61 21.65 2.40
CA PHE A 161 -6.39 20.75 3.23
C PHE A 161 -5.81 20.75 4.65
N ASN A 162 -6.65 20.37 5.61
CA ASN A 162 -6.26 20.32 7.02
C ASN A 162 -6.90 19.12 7.72
N LYS A 163 -7.23 18.08 6.95
CA LYS A 163 -7.84 16.85 7.45
C LYS A 163 -7.24 15.67 6.70
N LEU A 164 -7.07 14.55 7.39
CA LEU A 164 -6.60 13.31 6.82
C LEU A 164 -7.48 12.15 7.31
N LEU A 165 -8.09 11.41 6.39
CA LEU A 165 -8.86 10.20 6.68
C LEU A 165 -8.03 8.97 6.31
N TYR A 166 -7.65 8.18 7.29
CA TYR A 166 -7.09 6.85 7.09
C TYR A 166 -8.20 5.83 6.86
N VAL A 167 -8.14 5.12 5.74
CA VAL A 167 -9.11 4.10 5.35
C VAL A 167 -8.41 2.76 5.28
N GLU A 168 -8.75 1.84 6.16
CA GLU A 168 -8.13 0.50 6.22
C GLU A 168 -8.28 -0.26 4.89
N LYS A 169 -9.46 -0.17 4.27
CA LYS A 169 -9.85 -1.00 3.15
C LYS A 169 -9.95 -0.18 1.87
N LYS A 170 -8.98 -0.36 0.96
CA LYS A 170 -8.93 0.31 -0.36
C LYS A 170 -10.24 0.28 -1.15
N GLY A 171 -11.07 -0.77 -0.98
CA GLY A 171 -12.37 -0.90 -1.64
C GLY A 171 -13.35 0.24 -1.34
N GLN A 172 -13.17 0.97 -0.24
CA GLN A 172 -14.01 2.11 0.13
C GLN A 172 -13.61 3.40 -0.59
N PHE A 173 -12.39 3.50 -1.11
CA PHE A 173 -11.89 4.72 -1.75
C PHE A 173 -12.71 5.18 -2.97
N PRO A 174 -13.04 4.31 -3.96
CA PRO A 174 -13.81 4.73 -5.13
C PRO A 174 -15.17 5.33 -4.77
N LEU A 175 -15.79 4.84 -3.70
CA LEU A 175 -17.06 5.36 -3.21
C LEU A 175 -16.91 6.78 -2.64
N LEU A 176 -15.90 7.00 -1.81
CA LEU A 176 -15.62 8.31 -1.20
C LEU A 176 -15.19 9.35 -2.26
N GLU A 177 -14.43 8.91 -3.25
CA GLU A 177 -14.05 9.71 -4.42
C GLU A 177 -15.29 10.11 -5.24
N GLN A 178 -16.17 9.16 -5.58
CA GLN A 178 -17.39 9.46 -6.32
C GLN A 178 -18.34 10.41 -5.55
N ALA A 179 -18.38 10.29 -4.22
CA ALA A 179 -19.15 11.18 -3.36
C ALA A 179 -18.51 12.59 -3.21
N LYS A 180 -17.30 12.78 -3.74
CA LYS A 180 -16.48 14.00 -3.63
C LYS A 180 -16.21 14.39 -2.18
N ILE A 181 -15.98 13.41 -1.30
CA ILE A 181 -15.71 13.68 0.12
C ILE A 181 -14.44 14.50 0.28
N MET A 182 -13.38 14.14 -0.46
CA MET A 182 -12.09 14.85 -0.47
C MET A 182 -12.28 16.34 -0.78
N GLU A 183 -12.97 16.66 -1.87
CA GLU A 183 -13.14 18.04 -2.33
C GLU A 183 -14.18 18.82 -1.52
N ARG A 184 -15.16 18.17 -0.90
CA ARG A 184 -16.20 18.85 -0.11
C ARG A 184 -15.69 19.30 1.25
N TYR A 185 -14.83 18.51 1.87
CA TYR A 185 -14.35 18.73 3.23
C TYR A 185 -12.87 19.12 3.29
N ASP A 186 -12.20 19.25 2.14
CA ASP A 186 -10.76 19.48 2.03
C ASP A 186 -10.00 18.50 2.93
N ILE A 187 -10.23 17.21 2.64
CA ILE A 187 -9.70 16.07 3.38
C ILE A 187 -8.87 15.20 2.43
N ALA A 188 -7.65 14.90 2.84
CA ALA A 188 -6.83 13.90 2.16
C ALA A 188 -7.27 12.49 2.62
N ILE A 189 -7.26 11.51 1.72
CA ILE A 189 -7.59 10.12 2.06
C ILE A 189 -6.31 9.28 1.94
N MET A 190 -5.89 8.68 3.05
CA MET A 190 -4.83 7.68 3.04
C MET A 190 -5.45 6.28 3.07
N THR A 191 -5.29 5.52 1.99
CA THR A 191 -5.70 4.12 1.96
C THR A 191 -4.59 3.22 2.50
N GLY A 192 -4.93 2.24 3.33
CA GLY A 192 -4.02 1.21 3.83
C GLY A 192 -4.30 -0.18 3.24
N GLU A 193 -3.44 -1.14 3.57
CA GLU A 193 -3.73 -2.58 3.47
C GLU A 193 -3.43 -3.22 4.84
N GLY A 194 -4.42 -3.21 5.73
CA GLY A 194 -4.33 -3.71 7.11
C GLY A 194 -3.62 -2.73 8.06
N TYR A 195 -2.77 -3.26 8.97
CA TYR A 195 -2.05 -2.47 9.96
C TYR A 195 -1.20 -1.37 9.33
N ALA A 196 -1.31 -0.14 9.85
CA ALA A 196 -0.55 1.02 9.39
C ALA A 196 0.96 0.74 9.42
N THR A 197 1.62 0.96 8.27
CA THR A 197 3.08 0.82 8.15
C THR A 197 3.81 1.94 8.89
N GLU A 198 5.11 1.77 9.13
CA GLU A 198 5.95 2.84 9.67
C GLU A 198 5.93 4.10 8.79
N ALA A 199 5.87 3.93 7.46
CA ALA A 199 5.74 5.06 6.53
C ALA A 199 4.40 5.78 6.70
N ALA A 200 3.28 5.04 6.79
CA ALA A 200 1.96 5.64 7.04
C ALA A 200 1.94 6.41 8.37
N ARG A 201 2.53 5.85 9.42
CA ARG A 201 2.60 6.50 10.73
C ARG A 201 3.55 7.70 10.75
N THR A 202 4.66 7.64 10.04
CA THR A 202 5.56 8.80 9.89
C THR A 202 4.82 9.96 9.23
N LEU A 203 4.02 9.68 8.19
CA LEU A 203 3.17 10.67 7.53
C LEU A 203 2.09 11.22 8.49
N LEU A 204 1.42 10.37 9.26
CA LEU A 204 0.43 10.79 10.25
C LEU A 204 1.04 11.65 11.36
N SER A 205 2.23 11.30 11.86
CA SER A 205 2.94 12.11 12.85
C SER A 205 3.40 13.45 12.26
N ALA A 206 3.78 13.49 10.98
CA ALA A 206 4.08 14.74 10.30
C ALA A 206 2.83 15.62 10.12
N ALA A 207 1.68 15.00 9.84
CA ALA A 207 0.38 15.65 9.81
C ALA A 207 0.00 16.22 11.19
N ASP A 208 0.10 15.42 12.25
CA ASP A 208 -0.23 15.81 13.64
C ASP A 208 0.62 16.96 14.18
N LYS A 209 1.88 17.08 13.74
CA LYS A 209 2.74 18.24 14.05
C LYS A 209 2.27 19.54 13.42
N ASP A 210 1.46 19.48 12.36
CA ASP A 210 0.77 20.66 11.84
C ASP A 210 -0.49 20.86 12.71
N GLU A 211 -0.44 21.84 13.61
CA GLU A 211 -1.50 22.12 14.60
C GLU A 211 -2.89 22.34 13.97
N LYS A 212 -2.98 22.52 12.65
CA LYS A 212 -4.26 22.70 11.93
C LYS A 212 -4.84 21.40 11.39
N MET A 213 -4.11 20.28 11.43
CA MET A 213 -4.49 19.01 10.81
C MET A 213 -5.29 18.11 11.76
N GLN A 214 -6.47 17.64 11.32
CA GLN A 214 -7.28 16.65 12.04
C GLN A 214 -7.18 15.27 11.38
N ILE A 215 -6.97 14.23 12.18
CA ILE A 215 -6.79 12.87 11.68
C ILE A 215 -7.97 11.99 12.07
N PHE A 216 -8.52 11.30 11.06
CA PHE A 216 -9.69 10.44 11.16
C PHE A 216 -9.33 9.01 10.75
N VAL A 217 -10.01 8.01 11.31
CA VAL A 217 -9.89 6.60 10.87
C VAL A 217 -11.26 6.05 10.46
N LEU A 218 -11.27 5.27 9.38
CA LEU A 218 -12.39 4.45 8.93
C LEU A 218 -11.92 2.99 8.78
N HIS A 219 -12.55 2.08 9.52
CA HIS A 219 -12.20 0.66 9.64
C HIS A 219 -13.43 -0.25 9.62
N ASP A 220 -13.24 -1.57 9.48
CA ASP A 220 -14.33 -2.55 9.59
C ASP A 220 -14.71 -2.79 11.07
N GLY A 221 -15.97 -3.11 11.34
CA GLY A 221 -16.50 -3.38 12.69
C GLY A 221 -16.09 -4.76 13.22
N ASP A 222 -14.79 -5.02 13.29
CA ASP A 222 -14.19 -6.26 13.73
C ASP A 222 -12.98 -6.05 14.65
N MET A 223 -12.46 -7.14 15.23
CA MET A 223 -11.35 -7.04 16.18
C MET A 223 -10.07 -6.44 15.56
N ASP A 224 -9.80 -6.69 14.28
CA ASP A 224 -8.61 -6.18 13.61
C ASP A 224 -8.77 -4.69 13.28
N GLY A 225 -9.97 -4.25 12.86
CA GLY A 225 -10.30 -2.84 12.60
C GLY A 225 -10.16 -1.96 13.84
N TYR A 226 -10.70 -2.37 14.99
CA TYR A 226 -10.51 -1.63 16.24
C TYR A 226 -9.04 -1.60 16.67
N ASN A 227 -8.31 -2.70 16.51
CA ASN A 227 -6.87 -2.72 16.74
C ASN A 227 -6.10 -1.79 15.79
N ILE A 228 -6.59 -1.58 14.58
CA ILE A 228 -6.00 -0.64 13.62
C ILE A 228 -6.24 0.79 14.08
N ALA A 229 -7.46 1.15 14.46
CA ALA A 229 -7.75 2.46 15.05
C ALA A 229 -6.85 2.75 16.26
N ARG A 230 -6.73 1.78 17.19
CA ARG A 230 -5.82 1.86 18.35
C ARG A 230 -4.36 2.05 17.93
N LYS A 231 -3.84 1.23 17.01
CA LYS A 231 -2.42 1.30 16.56
C LYS A 231 -2.08 2.52 15.71
N VAL A 232 -3.08 3.10 15.06
CA VAL A 232 -2.94 4.37 14.31
C VAL A 232 -2.79 5.53 15.30
N ARG A 233 -3.44 5.47 16.46
CA ARG A 233 -3.32 6.43 17.56
C ARG A 233 -2.05 6.23 18.40
N ASP A 234 -1.83 4.99 18.85
CA ASP A 234 -0.92 4.71 19.97
C ASP A 234 0.50 4.34 19.56
N ALA A 235 1.42 4.55 20.50
CA ALA A 235 2.77 4.04 20.46
C ALA A 235 2.77 2.52 20.21
N THR A 236 3.78 2.04 19.51
CA THR A 236 4.00 0.59 19.38
C THR A 236 5.43 0.25 19.73
N LYS A 237 5.72 -1.03 19.91
CA LYS A 237 7.11 -1.52 20.09
C LYS A 237 8.09 -0.99 19.03
N ARG A 238 7.61 -0.66 17.82
CA ARG A 238 8.42 -0.14 16.70
C ARG A 238 8.58 1.39 16.69
N MET A 239 7.62 2.10 17.28
CA MET A 239 7.62 3.56 17.42
C MET A 239 7.13 3.91 18.84
N PRO A 240 7.99 3.77 19.86
CA PRO A 240 7.59 3.92 21.26
C PRO A 240 7.29 5.38 21.64
N GLU A 241 7.80 6.36 20.90
CA GLU A 241 7.56 7.80 21.12
C GLU A 241 6.38 8.35 20.30
N TYR A 242 5.72 7.51 19.50
CA TYR A 242 4.63 7.94 18.63
C TYR A 242 3.32 8.05 19.40
N SER A 243 2.66 9.18 19.29
CA SER A 243 1.27 9.39 19.69
C SER A 243 0.68 10.40 18.73
N VAL A 244 -0.53 10.14 18.26
CA VAL A 244 -1.24 11.02 17.33
C VAL A 244 -2.69 11.09 17.78
N ASP A 245 -3.31 12.27 17.75
CA ASP A 245 -4.72 12.37 18.07
C ASP A 245 -5.56 11.91 16.87
N VAL A 246 -6.41 10.91 17.10
CA VAL A 246 -7.13 10.19 16.06
C VAL A 246 -8.57 10.02 16.44
N ILE A 247 -9.44 10.58 15.58
CA ILE A 247 -10.87 10.48 15.73
C ILE A 247 -11.39 9.28 14.94
N ASP A 248 -12.02 8.35 15.66
CA ASP A 248 -12.59 7.16 15.07
C ASP A 248 -13.97 7.45 14.46
N LEU A 249 -14.10 7.36 13.14
CA LEU A 249 -15.38 7.51 12.45
C LEU A 249 -16.17 6.20 12.38
N GLY A 250 -15.55 5.08 12.78
CA GLY A 250 -16.11 3.74 12.73
C GLY A 250 -15.64 2.94 11.53
N LEU A 251 -16.29 1.84 11.17
CA LEU A 251 -17.56 1.34 11.67
C LEU A 251 -17.44 0.73 13.07
N THR A 252 -18.03 1.39 14.06
CA THR A 252 -18.21 0.81 15.40
C THR A 252 -19.35 -0.22 15.39
N VAL A 253 -19.41 -1.09 16.40
CA VAL A 253 -20.45 -2.12 16.49
C VAL A 253 -21.79 -1.46 16.79
N THR A 254 -21.79 -0.42 17.60
CA THR A 254 -22.97 0.39 17.92
C THR A 254 -23.54 1.03 16.65
N GLN A 255 -22.70 1.67 15.84
CA GLN A 255 -23.12 2.23 14.55
C GLN A 255 -23.63 1.13 13.59
N ALA A 256 -22.98 -0.03 13.56
CA ALA A 256 -23.43 -1.14 12.71
C ALA A 256 -24.84 -1.64 13.11
N LEU A 257 -25.12 -1.69 14.41
CA LEU A 257 -26.44 -2.06 14.93
C LEU A 257 -27.50 -0.98 14.66
N GLU A 258 -27.16 0.30 14.79
CA GLU A 258 -28.04 1.42 14.43
C GLU A 258 -28.38 1.43 12.93
N LEU A 259 -27.46 0.96 12.10
CA LEU A 259 -27.64 0.81 10.66
C LEU A 259 -28.32 -0.52 10.27
N GLU A 260 -28.73 -1.34 11.25
CA GLU A 260 -29.36 -2.64 11.07
C GLU A 260 -28.53 -3.60 10.19
N LEU A 261 -27.19 -3.52 10.29
CA LEU A 261 -26.31 -4.41 9.55
C LEU A 261 -26.32 -5.81 10.15
N GLU A 262 -26.28 -6.82 9.29
CA GLU A 262 -26.19 -8.22 9.70
C GLU A 262 -24.72 -8.60 9.97
N PRO A 263 -24.41 -9.20 11.13
CA PRO A 263 -23.06 -9.65 11.45
C PRO A 263 -22.67 -10.90 10.65
N GLU A 264 -21.40 -11.00 10.29
CA GLU A 264 -20.82 -12.23 9.74
C GLU A 264 -20.17 -13.08 10.82
N GLU A 265 -20.44 -14.37 10.80
CA GLU A 265 -19.78 -15.33 11.69
C GLU A 265 -18.45 -15.82 11.10
N HIS A 266 -17.41 -15.90 11.93
CA HIS A 266 -16.11 -16.43 11.53
C HIS A 266 -15.41 -17.16 12.68
N THR A 267 -14.35 -17.91 12.33
CA THR A 267 -13.47 -18.58 13.29
C THR A 267 -12.17 -17.80 13.44
N ARG A 268 -11.87 -17.35 14.67
CA ARG A 268 -10.61 -16.68 15.00
C ARG A 268 -9.58 -17.69 15.48
N LYS A 269 -8.33 -17.52 15.04
CA LYS A 269 -7.19 -18.40 15.41
C LYS A 269 -6.23 -17.78 16.44
N LYS A 270 -6.42 -16.51 16.75
CA LYS A 270 -5.62 -15.74 17.70
C LYS A 270 -6.48 -15.34 18.88
N GLU A 271 -5.85 -15.23 20.04
CA GLU A 271 -6.48 -14.62 21.20
C GLU A 271 -6.64 -13.12 20.98
N MET A 272 -7.59 -12.51 21.69
CA MET A 272 -7.74 -11.05 21.69
C MET A 272 -6.56 -10.43 22.41
N ASP A 273 -6.16 -9.25 21.96
CA ASP A 273 -5.16 -8.42 22.63
C ASP A 273 -5.73 -7.92 23.97
N GLU A 274 -5.00 -8.09 25.07
CA GLU A 274 -5.49 -7.74 26.43
C GLU A 274 -5.85 -6.27 26.54
N ASP A 275 -4.99 -5.37 26.04
CA ASP A 275 -5.24 -3.93 26.06
C ASP A 275 -6.50 -3.56 25.26
N LEU A 276 -6.77 -4.27 24.14
CA LEU A 276 -8.00 -4.04 23.36
C LEU A 276 -9.23 -4.46 24.16
N VAL A 277 -9.14 -5.59 24.88
CA VAL A 277 -10.25 -6.06 25.72
C VAL A 277 -10.55 -5.03 26.80
N GLU A 278 -9.53 -4.52 27.49
CA GLU A 278 -9.70 -3.48 28.52
C GLU A 278 -10.33 -2.21 27.95
N GLU A 279 -9.83 -1.71 26.82
CA GLU A 279 -10.40 -0.52 26.15
C GLU A 279 -11.87 -0.73 25.74
N LEU A 280 -12.20 -1.87 25.14
CA LEU A 280 -13.58 -2.19 24.75
C LEU A 280 -14.52 -2.40 25.94
N GLU A 281 -14.03 -2.90 27.07
CA GLU A 281 -14.84 -3.03 28.29
C GLU A 281 -15.24 -1.67 28.87
N GLU A 282 -14.44 -0.63 28.63
CA GLU A 282 -14.74 0.74 29.05
C GLU A 282 -15.57 1.51 28.01
N THR A 283 -15.16 1.44 26.75
CA THR A 283 -15.68 2.30 25.67
C THR A 283 -16.87 1.72 24.93
N GLU A 284 -16.84 0.42 24.61
CA GLU A 284 -17.87 -0.23 23.80
C GLU A 284 -18.10 -1.72 24.17
N PRO A 285 -18.72 -2.01 25.34
CA PRO A 285 -18.87 -3.38 25.85
C PRO A 285 -19.68 -4.30 24.93
N VAL A 286 -20.50 -3.72 24.05
CA VAL A 286 -21.28 -4.48 23.05
C VAL A 286 -20.36 -5.11 22.02
N ALA A 287 -19.32 -4.42 21.56
CA ALA A 287 -18.38 -4.93 20.55
C ALA A 287 -17.68 -6.21 21.05
N LEU A 288 -17.28 -6.21 22.32
CA LEU A 288 -16.66 -7.35 22.95
C LEU A 288 -17.57 -8.61 22.96
N ARG A 289 -18.89 -8.44 23.10
CA ARG A 289 -19.84 -9.58 23.03
C ARG A 289 -19.87 -10.22 21.65
N TYR A 290 -19.71 -9.42 20.59
CA TYR A 290 -19.64 -9.93 19.22
C TYR A 290 -18.28 -10.60 18.95
N PHE A 291 -17.19 -10.06 19.50
CA PHE A 291 -15.83 -10.53 19.20
C PHE A 291 -15.38 -11.75 20.03
N ARG A 292 -15.92 -12.00 21.23
CA ARG A 292 -15.41 -13.05 22.13
C ARG A 292 -15.46 -14.46 21.52
N GLY A 293 -16.58 -14.83 20.90
CA GLY A 293 -16.83 -16.20 20.40
C GLY A 293 -16.76 -17.28 21.49
N VAL A 294 -16.65 -18.54 21.07
CA VAL A 294 -16.54 -19.73 21.94
C VAL A 294 -15.18 -20.39 21.73
N ALA A 295 -14.38 -20.46 22.80
CA ALA A 295 -13.08 -21.10 22.76
C ALA A 295 -13.20 -22.63 22.64
N LEU A 296 -12.55 -23.19 21.61
CA LEU A 296 -12.50 -24.62 21.32
C LEU A 296 -11.06 -25.07 21.19
N LYS A 297 -10.72 -26.15 21.88
CA LYS A 297 -9.43 -26.81 21.77
C LYS A 297 -9.48 -27.85 20.67
N ILE A 298 -8.77 -27.60 19.58
CA ILE A 298 -8.65 -28.53 18.46
C ILE A 298 -7.26 -29.17 18.45
N ARG A 299 -7.20 -30.42 18.01
CA ARG A 299 -5.94 -31.15 17.84
C ARG A 299 -5.54 -31.14 16.37
N GLN A 300 -4.42 -30.50 16.05
CA GLN A 300 -3.85 -30.46 14.70
C GLN A 300 -2.51 -31.20 14.70
N GLY A 301 -2.56 -32.50 14.36
CA GLY A 301 -1.41 -33.41 14.51
C GLY A 301 -1.09 -33.67 15.99
N ASP A 302 0.17 -33.46 16.39
CA ASP A 302 0.62 -33.61 17.78
C ASP A 302 0.42 -32.34 18.64
N LYS A 303 -0.07 -31.23 18.06
CA LYS A 303 -0.24 -29.96 18.75
C LYS A 303 -1.71 -29.68 19.06
N GLU A 304 -1.99 -29.27 20.29
CA GLU A 304 -3.27 -28.67 20.69
C GLU A 304 -3.24 -27.18 20.35
N LYS A 305 -4.31 -26.67 19.75
CA LYS A 305 -4.49 -25.25 19.44
C LYS A 305 -5.86 -24.80 19.91
N THR A 306 -5.93 -23.60 20.45
CA THR A 306 -7.20 -22.93 20.74
C THR A 306 -7.64 -22.16 19.49
N ILE A 307 -8.89 -22.34 19.10
CA ILE A 307 -9.61 -21.51 18.14
C ILE A 307 -10.85 -20.94 18.81
N TRP A 308 -11.41 -19.88 18.26
CA TRP A 308 -12.65 -19.28 18.75
C TRP A 308 -13.67 -19.32 17.62
N GLU A 309 -14.71 -20.14 17.76
CA GLU A 309 -15.84 -20.22 16.82
C GLU A 309 -16.94 -19.24 17.22
N HIS A 310 -17.90 -19.02 16.32
CA HIS A 310 -19.02 -18.10 16.56
C HIS A 310 -18.60 -16.66 16.89
N CYS A 311 -17.40 -16.24 16.45
CA CYS A 311 -17.00 -14.83 16.51
C CYS A 311 -17.81 -14.07 15.45
N ARG A 312 -18.26 -12.86 15.77
CA ARG A 312 -19.07 -12.04 14.86
C ARG A 312 -18.36 -10.74 14.53
N ARG A 313 -18.53 -10.27 13.29
CA ARG A 313 -17.94 -9.04 12.78
C ARG A 313 -18.88 -8.31 11.84
N PHE A 314 -18.68 -7.01 11.65
CA PHE A 314 -19.43 -6.19 10.70
C PHE A 314 -18.46 -5.63 9.66
N GLU A 315 -18.81 -5.77 8.39
CA GLU A 315 -17.97 -5.33 7.26
C GLU A 315 -18.56 -4.05 6.68
N LEU A 316 -17.72 -3.04 6.39
CA LEU A 316 -18.15 -1.81 5.72
C LEU A 316 -18.81 -2.11 4.37
N ASP A 317 -18.38 -3.17 3.69
CA ASP A 317 -18.91 -3.62 2.40
C ASP A 317 -20.38 -4.11 2.49
N LYS A 318 -20.92 -4.35 3.68
CA LYS A 318 -22.35 -4.66 3.86
C LYS A 318 -23.24 -3.43 3.78
N MET A 319 -22.68 -2.24 3.97
CA MET A 319 -23.42 -1.00 3.81
C MET A 319 -23.73 -0.72 2.35
N THR A 320 -24.88 -0.09 2.11
CA THR A 320 -25.11 0.57 0.83
C THR A 320 -24.18 1.76 0.67
N ALA A 321 -23.87 2.11 -0.58
CA ALA A 321 -23.06 3.29 -0.91
C ALA A 321 -23.53 4.58 -0.19
N PRO A 322 -24.83 4.91 -0.14
CA PRO A 322 -25.32 6.05 0.63
C PRO A 322 -25.09 5.96 2.14
N GLN A 323 -25.21 4.77 2.75
CA GLN A 323 -24.97 4.57 4.19
C GLN A 323 -23.51 4.83 4.55
N ALA A 324 -22.56 4.28 3.77
CA ALA A 324 -21.14 4.49 4.00
C ALA A 324 -20.74 5.97 3.88
N VAL A 325 -21.26 6.67 2.87
CA VAL A 325 -21.05 8.12 2.72
C VAL A 325 -21.67 8.91 3.87
N ALA A 326 -22.87 8.53 4.32
CA ALA A 326 -23.55 9.18 5.44
C ALA A 326 -22.86 8.93 6.78
N LEU A 327 -22.24 7.76 6.98
CA LEU A 327 -21.42 7.45 8.15
C LEU A 327 -20.27 8.45 8.26
N VAL A 328 -19.46 8.57 7.20
CA VAL A 328 -18.32 9.51 7.17
C VAL A 328 -18.78 10.95 7.36
N LYS A 329 -19.83 11.39 6.66
CA LYS A 329 -20.33 12.77 6.78
C LYS A 329 -20.81 13.11 8.18
N ARG A 330 -21.63 12.24 8.79
CA ARG A 330 -22.13 12.46 10.16
C ARG A 330 -20.99 12.47 11.17
N GLY A 331 -20.01 11.58 11.00
CA GLY A 331 -18.82 11.55 11.84
C GLY A 331 -18.00 12.84 11.75
N LEU A 332 -17.74 13.33 10.53
CA LEU A 332 -17.08 14.62 10.34
C LEU A 332 -17.89 15.78 10.97
N GLU A 333 -19.20 15.84 10.71
CA GLU A 333 -20.06 16.90 11.25
C GLU A 333 -20.14 16.90 12.78
N ALA A 334 -20.12 15.72 13.41
CA ALA A 334 -20.12 15.58 14.87
C ALA A 334 -18.84 16.18 15.51
N GLU A 335 -17.72 16.10 14.80
CA GLU A 335 -16.41 16.63 15.23
C GLU A 335 -16.20 18.10 14.86
N GLY A 336 -17.28 18.80 14.50
CA GLY A 336 -17.23 20.21 14.14
C GLY A 336 -16.53 20.48 12.80
N VAL A 337 -16.30 19.45 11.98
CA VAL A 337 -15.74 19.63 10.65
C VAL A 337 -16.81 20.19 9.72
N PHE A 338 -16.74 21.51 9.52
CA PHE A 338 -17.61 22.23 8.61
C PHE A 338 -16.82 22.85 7.47
N GLY A 339 -17.03 22.31 6.26
CA GLY A 339 -16.66 22.97 5.02
C GLY A 339 -15.16 22.99 4.71
N LYS A 340 -14.77 24.04 3.99
CA LYS A 340 -13.51 24.17 3.29
C LYS A 340 -12.46 24.91 4.10
N VAL A 341 -11.20 24.60 3.81
CA VAL A 341 -10.07 25.38 4.31
C VAL A 341 -10.10 26.74 3.65
N VAL A 342 -10.15 27.77 4.49
CA VAL A 342 -9.91 29.16 4.09
C VAL A 342 -8.62 29.58 4.79
N PRO A 343 -7.64 30.18 4.06
CA PRO A 343 -6.48 30.78 4.70
C PRO A 343 -6.89 31.75 5.80
N ASP A 344 -6.04 31.89 6.82
CA ASP A 344 -6.29 32.84 7.91
C ASP A 344 -6.26 34.31 7.43
N GLU A 345 -6.78 35.21 8.25
CA GLU A 345 -6.90 36.64 7.91
C GLU A 345 -5.53 37.30 7.64
N GLU A 346 -4.45 36.72 8.15
CA GLU A 346 -3.09 37.19 7.90
C GLU A 346 -2.57 36.77 6.52
N ALA A 347 -2.78 35.52 6.10
CA ALA A 347 -2.28 35.00 4.83
C ALA A 347 -3.20 35.30 3.63
N LEU A 348 -4.52 35.43 3.85
CA LEU A 348 -5.50 35.55 2.76
C LEU A 348 -5.29 36.76 1.83
N PRO A 349 -4.96 37.98 2.31
CA PRO A 349 -4.77 39.14 1.45
C PRO A 349 -3.64 38.95 0.43
N ASP A 350 -2.48 38.47 0.87
CA ASP A 350 -1.32 38.24 0.01
C ASP A 350 -1.60 37.14 -1.03
N LEU A 351 -2.25 36.04 -0.60
CA LEU A 351 -2.67 34.96 -1.50
C LEU A 351 -3.68 35.45 -2.54
N ALA A 352 -4.67 36.23 -2.13
CA ALA A 352 -5.69 36.80 -3.00
C ALA A 352 -5.08 37.77 -4.02
N GLU A 353 -4.16 38.63 -3.59
CA GLU A 353 -3.44 39.55 -4.48
C GLU A 353 -2.63 38.79 -5.53
N ASN A 354 -1.90 37.74 -5.12
CA ASN A 354 -1.13 36.89 -6.04
C ASN A 354 -2.03 36.22 -7.09
N ILE A 355 -3.18 35.68 -6.67
CA ILE A 355 -4.16 35.09 -7.60
C ILE A 355 -4.70 36.17 -8.54
N TYR A 356 -5.08 37.35 -8.01
CA TYR A 356 -5.57 38.46 -8.82
C TYR A 356 -4.55 38.88 -9.88
N ARG A 357 -3.26 39.04 -9.51
CA ARG A 357 -2.20 39.42 -10.45
C ARG A 357 -2.01 38.39 -11.56
N ALA A 358 -2.03 37.09 -11.21
CA ALA A 358 -1.93 36.01 -12.18
C ALA A 358 -3.12 36.01 -13.16
N GLU A 359 -4.35 36.11 -12.64
CA GLU A 359 -5.56 36.17 -13.47
C GLU A 359 -5.63 37.44 -14.31
N ALA A 360 -5.28 38.61 -13.76
CA ALA A 360 -5.22 39.86 -14.49
C ALA A 360 -4.22 39.79 -15.66
N SER A 361 -3.05 39.17 -15.45
CA SER A 361 -2.10 38.91 -16.53
C SER A 361 -2.71 38.02 -17.61
N ARG A 362 -3.37 36.91 -17.21
CA ARG A 362 -4.03 36.00 -18.16
C ARG A 362 -5.14 36.68 -18.96
N TRP A 363 -5.93 37.54 -18.32
CA TRP A 363 -6.97 38.31 -18.99
C TRP A 363 -6.39 39.35 -19.94
N ALA A 364 -5.28 40.00 -19.56
CA ALA A 364 -4.56 40.91 -20.45
C ALA A 364 -4.00 40.19 -21.68
N ASP A 365 -3.37 39.02 -21.50
CA ASP A 365 -2.87 38.21 -22.62
C ASP A 365 -4.01 37.78 -23.56
N ALA A 366 -5.14 37.33 -23.01
CA ALA A 366 -6.31 36.96 -23.81
C ALA A 366 -6.90 38.16 -24.57
N ALA A 367 -6.94 39.35 -23.94
CA ALA A 367 -7.40 40.57 -24.59
C ALA A 367 -6.45 41.02 -25.70
N LEU A 368 -5.14 40.97 -25.48
CA LEU A 368 -4.12 41.26 -26.50
C LEU A 368 -4.18 40.26 -27.65
N GLU A 369 -4.35 38.97 -27.36
CA GLU A 369 -4.46 37.93 -28.37
C GLU A 369 -5.66 38.15 -29.30
N ALA A 370 -6.79 38.57 -28.73
CA ALA A 370 -7.98 38.93 -29.49
C ALA A 370 -7.81 40.25 -30.27
N ALA A 371 -7.31 41.31 -29.62
CA ALA A 371 -7.21 42.64 -30.21
C ALA A 371 -6.18 42.72 -31.35
N LEU A 372 -5.05 42.00 -31.21
CA LEU A 372 -3.96 42.04 -32.19
C LEU A 372 -4.09 40.97 -33.28
N GLY A 373 -5.10 40.09 -33.19
CA GLY A 373 -5.14 38.89 -34.03
C GLY A 373 -3.88 38.04 -33.89
N TRP A 374 -3.38 37.89 -32.66
CA TRP A 374 -2.05 37.34 -32.37
C TRP A 374 -1.80 35.94 -32.96
N GLN A 375 -2.86 35.13 -33.08
CA GLN A 375 -2.80 33.82 -33.76
C GLN A 375 -2.44 33.92 -35.25
N GLU A 376 -2.94 34.94 -35.95
CA GLU A 376 -2.62 35.20 -37.35
C GLU A 376 -1.16 35.64 -37.49
N ILE A 377 -0.69 36.51 -36.60
CA ILE A 377 0.72 36.93 -36.55
C ILE A 377 1.64 35.72 -36.30
N LYS A 378 1.32 34.87 -35.31
CA LYS A 378 2.08 33.64 -35.04
C LYS A 378 2.15 32.74 -36.27
N ARG A 379 1.04 32.57 -37.00
CA ARG A 379 1.02 31.75 -38.22
C ARG A 379 1.97 32.30 -39.29
N ARG A 380 1.87 33.60 -39.59
CA ARG A 380 2.74 34.26 -40.60
C ARG A 380 4.21 34.18 -40.23
N LEU A 381 4.55 34.36 -38.96
CA LEU A 381 5.92 34.22 -38.47
C LEU A 381 6.41 32.78 -38.58
N ALA A 382 5.59 31.79 -38.20
CA ALA A 382 5.95 30.38 -38.34
C ALA A 382 6.22 30.02 -39.81
N GLU A 383 5.35 30.45 -40.73
CA GLU A 383 5.53 30.25 -42.17
C GLU A 383 6.79 30.95 -42.71
N ARG A 384 7.09 32.17 -42.22
CA ARG A 384 8.28 32.93 -42.64
C ARG A 384 9.60 32.23 -42.26
N PHE A 385 9.66 31.62 -41.09
CA PHE A 385 10.91 31.08 -40.54
C PHE A 385 11.07 29.57 -40.70
N ILE A 386 10.04 28.81 -41.09
CA ILE A 386 10.06 27.34 -41.09
C ILE A 386 11.25 26.74 -41.86
N GLU A 387 11.58 27.32 -43.02
CA GLU A 387 12.71 26.87 -43.85
C GLU A 387 14.06 27.13 -43.19
N GLU A 388 14.16 28.16 -42.33
CA GLU A 388 15.41 28.53 -41.66
C GLU A 388 15.81 27.58 -40.53
N TYR A 389 14.92 26.68 -40.12
CA TYR A 389 15.19 25.64 -39.12
C TYR A 389 15.68 24.33 -39.72
N GLY A 390 15.70 24.18 -41.05
CA GLY A 390 16.25 23.00 -41.73
C GLY A 390 15.63 21.68 -41.27
N LEU A 391 14.30 21.64 -41.16
CA LEU A 391 13.55 20.50 -40.63
C LEU A 391 13.77 19.21 -41.43
N GLU A 392 14.18 19.31 -42.69
CA GLU A 392 14.57 18.19 -43.55
C GLU A 392 15.74 17.36 -43.01
N TYR A 393 16.53 17.90 -42.07
CA TYR A 393 17.65 17.21 -41.42
C TYR A 393 17.31 16.62 -40.05
N SER A 394 16.02 16.59 -39.66
CA SER A 394 15.58 16.08 -38.36
C SER A 394 16.01 14.63 -38.10
N ASP A 395 16.08 13.82 -39.16
CA ASP A 395 16.56 12.43 -39.15
C ASP A 395 18.04 12.30 -38.73
N ARG A 396 18.83 13.37 -38.86
CA ARG A 396 20.22 13.45 -38.42
C ARG A 396 20.35 14.12 -37.05
N TYR A 397 19.56 15.16 -36.81
CA TYR A 397 19.57 15.91 -35.56
C TYR A 397 19.18 15.05 -34.36
N ILE A 398 18.11 14.26 -34.48
CA ILE A 398 17.60 13.43 -33.38
C ILE A 398 18.63 12.36 -32.95
N PRO A 399 19.18 11.51 -33.85
CA PRO A 399 20.20 10.54 -33.45
C PRO A 399 21.50 11.19 -32.93
N ALA A 400 21.86 12.38 -33.41
CA ALA A 400 23.01 13.10 -32.88
C ALA A 400 22.81 13.50 -31.42
N ARG A 401 21.57 13.85 -31.02
CA ARG A 401 21.23 14.18 -29.64
C ARG A 401 21.19 12.95 -28.73
N PHE A 402 20.67 11.82 -29.23
CA PHE A 402 20.70 10.54 -28.49
C PHE A 402 22.11 10.03 -28.19
N LYS A 403 23.11 10.38 -29.01
CA LYS A 403 24.53 10.08 -28.68
C LYS A 403 25.04 10.84 -27.45
N GLN A 404 24.38 11.93 -27.06
CA GLN A 404 24.73 12.72 -25.88
C GLN A 404 23.91 12.26 -24.66
N ASP A 405 22.63 11.99 -24.87
CA ASP A 405 21.70 11.51 -23.86
C ASP A 405 20.65 10.60 -24.52
N ASP A 406 20.77 9.29 -24.28
CA ASP A 406 19.89 8.26 -24.84
C ASP A 406 18.63 8.04 -23.99
N SER A 407 18.46 8.78 -22.89
CA SER A 407 17.24 8.77 -22.08
C SER A 407 16.13 9.67 -22.63
N LEU A 408 16.46 10.59 -23.54
CA LEU A 408 15.52 11.54 -24.14
C LEU A 408 14.53 10.85 -25.09
N SER A 409 13.30 11.38 -25.14
CA SER A 409 12.40 11.09 -26.26
C SER A 409 12.85 11.80 -27.55
N TRP A 410 12.40 11.32 -28.72
CA TRP A 410 12.73 11.95 -30.00
C TRP A 410 12.16 13.39 -30.11
N GLU A 411 11.03 13.66 -29.44
CA GLU A 411 10.41 14.98 -29.39
C GLU A 411 11.26 15.97 -28.57
N GLU A 412 11.76 15.54 -27.41
CA GLU A 412 12.66 16.35 -26.58
C GLU A 412 13.99 16.60 -27.27
N ALA A 413 14.55 15.58 -27.94
CA ALA A 413 15.76 15.69 -28.74
C ALA A 413 15.60 16.74 -29.86
N LEU A 414 14.51 16.66 -30.63
CA LEU A 414 14.22 17.62 -31.70
C LEU A 414 13.96 19.02 -31.15
N ARG A 415 13.15 19.15 -30.09
CA ARG A 415 12.85 20.44 -29.45
C ARG A 415 14.12 21.12 -28.96
N GLY A 416 15.04 20.36 -28.37
CA GLY A 416 16.34 20.87 -27.94
C GLY A 416 17.15 21.44 -29.12
N VAL A 417 17.21 20.72 -30.24
CA VAL A 417 17.93 21.18 -31.44
C VAL A 417 17.29 22.44 -32.03
N LEU A 418 15.96 22.49 -32.13
CA LEU A 418 15.26 23.68 -32.64
C LEU A 418 15.48 24.88 -31.72
N SER A 419 15.49 24.68 -30.40
CA SER A 419 15.80 25.74 -29.42
C SER A 419 17.24 26.24 -29.57
N ASP A 420 18.20 25.34 -29.79
CA ASP A 420 19.60 25.69 -30.01
C ASP A 420 19.76 26.53 -31.28
N ILE A 421 19.12 26.14 -32.39
CA ILE A 421 19.10 26.90 -33.64
C ILE A 421 18.45 28.28 -33.42
N HIS A 422 17.31 28.32 -32.72
CA HIS A 422 16.60 29.56 -32.42
C HIS A 422 17.51 30.55 -31.68
N HIS A 423 18.11 30.11 -30.57
CA HIS A 423 18.96 30.95 -29.73
C HIS A 423 20.24 31.42 -30.44
N GLN A 424 20.82 30.57 -31.30
CA GLN A 424 22.07 30.90 -31.97
C GLN A 424 21.89 31.82 -33.17
N LYS A 425 20.77 31.71 -33.90
CA LYS A 425 20.64 32.35 -35.22
C LYS A 425 19.43 33.27 -35.36
N HIS A 426 18.33 32.99 -34.66
CA HIS A 426 17.02 33.53 -35.04
C HIS A 426 16.33 34.36 -33.96
N THR A 427 16.84 34.44 -32.73
CA THR A 427 16.21 35.22 -31.65
C THR A 427 15.99 36.68 -32.02
N GLN A 428 17.01 37.37 -32.56
CA GLN A 428 16.87 38.78 -32.94
C GLN A 428 15.95 38.95 -34.16
N ALA A 429 16.15 38.15 -35.20
CA ALA A 429 15.36 38.21 -36.43
C ALA A 429 13.86 37.96 -36.17
N LEU A 430 13.53 37.02 -35.28
CA LEU A 430 12.15 36.76 -34.88
C LEU A 430 11.57 37.97 -34.12
N GLY A 431 12.33 38.57 -33.20
CA GLY A 431 11.91 39.76 -32.47
C GLY A 431 11.61 40.95 -33.38
N ASP A 432 12.49 41.21 -34.36
CA ASP A 432 12.30 42.28 -35.35
C ASP A 432 11.06 42.03 -36.22
N ALA A 433 10.84 40.78 -36.64
CA ALA A 433 9.66 40.39 -37.41
C ALA A 433 8.35 40.52 -36.62
N VAL A 434 8.36 40.24 -35.31
CA VAL A 434 7.20 40.47 -34.43
C VAL A 434 6.87 41.96 -34.38
N VAL A 435 7.85 42.83 -34.19
CA VAL A 435 7.63 44.29 -34.15
C VAL A 435 7.12 44.81 -35.49
N GLU A 436 7.60 44.26 -36.60
CA GLU A 436 7.11 44.58 -37.95
C GLU A 436 5.61 44.26 -38.10
N GLU A 437 5.18 43.06 -37.73
CA GLU A 437 3.77 42.66 -37.81
C GLU A 437 2.88 43.48 -36.88
N LEU A 438 3.36 43.81 -35.67
CA LEU A 438 2.61 44.65 -34.73
C LEU A 438 2.41 46.08 -35.26
N ARG A 439 3.39 46.64 -36.00
CA ARG A 439 3.21 47.96 -36.65
C ARG A 439 2.12 47.90 -37.71
N LYS A 440 2.09 46.85 -38.54
CA LYS A 440 1.04 46.66 -39.57
C LYS A 440 -0.34 46.60 -38.96
N VAL A 441 -0.50 45.87 -37.84
CA VAL A 441 -1.78 45.80 -37.12
C VAL A 441 -2.19 47.17 -36.58
N ARG A 442 -1.25 47.94 -36.00
CA ARG A 442 -1.55 49.29 -35.52
C ARG A 442 -2.02 50.21 -36.65
N GLU A 443 -1.32 50.20 -37.78
CA GLU A 443 -1.69 51.00 -38.97
C GLU A 443 -3.10 50.64 -39.44
N SER A 444 -3.46 49.35 -39.48
CA SER A 444 -4.82 48.93 -39.87
C SER A 444 -5.91 49.38 -38.88
N LEU A 445 -5.59 49.46 -37.58
CA LEU A 445 -6.54 49.93 -36.57
C LEU A 445 -6.74 51.46 -36.63
N GLU A 446 -5.69 52.22 -36.95
CA GLU A 446 -5.75 53.68 -37.14
C GLU A 446 -6.51 54.08 -38.42
N GLU A 447 -6.61 53.19 -39.42
CA GLU A 447 -7.38 53.40 -40.65
C GLU A 447 -8.88 53.06 -40.50
N GLU A 448 -9.27 52.32 -39.45
CA GLU A 448 -10.66 51.93 -39.17
C GLU A 448 -11.41 52.89 -38.21
N GLU A 449 -10.69 53.73 -37.44
CA GLU A 449 -11.24 54.86 -36.66
C GLU A 449 -11.48 56.12 -37.52
#